data_AF-A0A4Y9ZVW1-F1
#
_entry.id   AF-A0A4Y9ZVW1-F1
#
_cell.length_a   1.000
_cell.length_b   1.000
_cell.length_c   1.000
_cell.angle_alpha   90.00
_cell.angle_beta   90.00
_cell.angle_gamma   90.00
#
_symmetry.space_group_name_H-M   'P 1'
#
loop_
_entity.id
_entity.type
_entity.pdbx_description
1 polymer ?
#
loop_
_entity_poly.entity_id
_entity_poly.type
_entity_poly.pdbx_seq_one_letter_code
_entity_poly.pdbx_strand_id
1 'polypeptide(L)'
;MVSKSSTISISLSREDHLKAAKALSDRLTQLDCNHTFIGTLGLPVVAGPTYGFPDFSITILHPCILIFTKLKRWSMSYTSTRPKTARKTQSDRDDINFLIKWLAEHDIAIQFELYRGKTKPELLRMVRRFHGRYEGNTELMEMLRSTMPGDWEEMVSLPLEVEDMAPPVVW
;
A
#
# COMPACT_ATOMS: atom_id res chain seq x y z
N MET A 1 -3.02 41.98 -16.61
CA MET A 1 -2.03 41.07 -16.00
C MET A 1 -2.48 39.65 -16.30
N VAL A 2 -1.71 38.91 -17.08
CA VAL A 2 -2.06 37.54 -17.51
C VAL A 2 -1.45 36.57 -16.50
N SER A 3 -2.30 35.89 -15.72
CA SER A 3 -1.86 34.79 -14.85
C SER A 3 -1.33 33.65 -15.71
N LYS A 4 -0.05 33.33 -15.54
CA LYS A 4 0.59 32.16 -16.15
C LYS A 4 -0.04 30.91 -15.54
N SER A 5 -0.85 30.22 -16.35
CA SER A 5 -1.32 28.86 -16.05
C SER A 5 -0.13 27.91 -16.16
N SER A 6 0.37 27.42 -15.03
CA SER A 6 1.38 26.37 -15.00
C SER A 6 0.75 25.03 -15.34
N THR A 7 0.73 24.70 -16.63
CA THR A 7 0.35 23.37 -17.12
C THR A 7 1.37 22.35 -16.60
N ILE A 8 0.96 21.48 -15.69
CA ILE A 8 1.78 20.36 -15.22
C ILE A 8 1.81 19.30 -16.33
N SER A 9 2.99 19.09 -16.91
CA SER A 9 3.27 17.96 -17.80
C SER A 9 3.72 16.77 -16.95
N ILE A 10 3.00 15.65 -17.04
CA ILE A 10 3.36 14.39 -16.38
C ILE A 10 4.46 13.75 -17.25
N SER A 11 5.72 13.83 -16.81
CA SER A 11 6.79 13.09 -17.49
C SER A 11 6.64 11.60 -17.21
N LEU A 12 6.58 10.79 -18.27
CA LEU A 12 6.51 9.33 -18.20
C LEU A 12 7.90 8.68 -18.04
N SER A 13 8.97 9.48 -17.95
CA SER A 13 10.33 8.95 -17.91
C SER A 13 10.69 8.45 -16.51
N ARG A 14 11.26 7.23 -16.45
CA ARG A 14 11.74 6.62 -15.19
C ARG A 14 12.80 7.48 -14.51
N GLU A 15 13.58 8.24 -15.27
CA GLU A 15 14.63 9.09 -14.75
C GLU A 15 14.07 10.32 -14.02
N ASP A 16 13.01 10.93 -14.55
CA ASP A 16 12.34 12.06 -13.90
C ASP A 16 11.64 11.63 -12.62
N HIS A 17 11.05 10.43 -12.60
CA HIS A 17 10.50 9.85 -11.37
C HIS A 17 11.58 9.63 -10.30
N LEU A 18 12.78 9.17 -10.68
CA LEU A 18 13.88 8.98 -9.74
C LEU A 18 14.43 10.31 -9.20
N LYS A 19 14.51 11.33 -10.06
CA LYS A 19 14.91 12.69 -9.66
C LYS A 19 13.90 13.31 -8.68
N ALA A 20 12.60 13.19 -8.98
CA ALA A 20 11.53 13.68 -8.11
C ALA A 20 11.49 12.95 -6.76
N ALA A 21 11.59 11.61 -6.79
CA ALA A 21 11.71 10.76 -5.62
C ALA A 21 12.87 11.16 -4.70
N LYS A 22 14.06 11.38 -5.28
CA LYS A 22 15.24 11.81 -4.53
C LYS A 22 15.04 13.19 -3.90
N ALA A 23 14.54 14.16 -4.66
CA ALA A 23 14.30 15.51 -4.15
C ALA A 23 13.30 15.50 -2.97
N LEU A 24 12.27 14.68 -3.06
CA LEU A 24 11.29 14.50 -1.98
C LEU A 24 11.90 13.85 -0.75
N SER A 25 12.67 12.77 -0.93
CA SER A 25 13.42 12.09 0.13
C SER A 25 14.35 13.06 0.86
N ASP A 26 15.11 13.86 0.13
CA ASP A 26 16.03 14.84 0.72
C ASP A 26 15.27 15.89 1.54
N ARG A 27 14.09 16.32 1.06
CA ARG A 27 13.27 17.32 1.76
C ARG A 27 12.63 16.79 3.03
N LEU A 28 12.14 15.55 3.02
CA LEU A 28 11.56 14.92 4.21
C LEU A 28 12.62 14.68 5.29
N THR A 29 13.85 14.35 4.91
CA THR A 29 14.99 14.27 5.85
C THR A 29 15.30 15.64 6.47
N GLN A 30 15.24 16.72 5.69
CA GLN A 30 15.44 18.08 6.22
C GLN A 30 14.35 18.51 7.21
N LEU A 31 13.16 17.93 7.11
CA LEU A 31 12.02 18.21 7.99
C LEU A 31 11.94 17.25 9.18
N ASP A 32 12.98 16.45 9.42
CA ASP A 32 13.05 15.43 10.49
C ASP A 32 11.86 14.46 10.49
N CYS A 33 11.27 14.26 9.32
CA CYS A 33 10.16 13.33 9.13
C CYS A 33 10.74 11.94 8.87
N ASN A 34 10.42 10.96 9.70
CA ASN A 34 10.79 9.56 9.42
C ASN A 34 10.06 9.09 8.14
N HIS A 35 10.82 8.83 7.08
CA HIS A 35 10.29 8.36 5.79
C HIS A 35 11.14 7.20 5.24
N THR A 36 10.52 6.31 4.46
CA THR A 36 11.22 5.25 3.71
C THR A 36 11.47 5.70 2.28
N PHE A 37 12.59 5.24 1.68
CA PHE A 37 13.00 5.63 0.33
C PHE A 37 11.85 5.52 -0.68
N ILE A 38 11.50 6.66 -1.26
CA ILE A 38 10.40 6.80 -2.20
C ILE A 38 10.86 6.29 -3.57
N GLY A 39 10.86 4.98 -3.80
CA GLY A 39 11.04 4.43 -5.14
C GLY A 39 9.91 4.89 -6.09
N THR A 40 10.05 4.64 -7.40
CA THR A 40 9.01 4.89 -8.43
C THR A 40 7.64 4.51 -7.87
N LEU A 41 6.89 5.54 -7.48
CA LEU A 41 5.60 5.44 -6.83
C LEU A 41 4.67 4.81 -7.85
N GLY A 42 4.56 3.48 -7.80
CA GLY A 42 3.57 2.68 -8.52
C GLY A 42 2.17 2.94 -7.96
N LEU A 43 1.83 4.22 -7.82
CA LEU A 43 0.52 4.69 -7.47
C LEU A 43 -0.42 4.28 -8.61
N PRO A 44 -1.58 3.69 -8.29
CA PRO A 44 -2.62 3.52 -9.29
C PRO A 44 -2.91 4.90 -9.91
N VAL A 45 -3.11 4.94 -11.23
CA VAL A 45 -3.45 6.15 -12.01
C VAL A 45 -4.69 6.88 -11.44
N VAL A 46 -5.44 6.24 -10.53
CA VAL A 46 -6.71 6.72 -9.98
C VAL A 46 -6.84 6.43 -8.46
N ALA A 47 -5.78 6.57 -7.67
CA ALA A 47 -5.89 6.40 -6.21
C ALA A 47 -6.16 7.76 -5.53
N GLY A 48 -7.40 8.00 -5.14
CA GLY A 48 -7.78 9.09 -4.23
C GLY A 48 -8.44 8.52 -2.97
N PRO A 49 -8.57 9.29 -1.87
CA PRO A 49 -8.16 10.68 -1.70
C PRO A 49 -6.66 10.85 -1.47
N THR A 50 -6.17 11.99 -1.91
CA THR A 50 -4.79 12.42 -1.70
C THR A 50 -4.76 13.71 -0.90
N TYR A 51 -3.76 13.85 -0.04
CA TYR A 51 -3.51 15.08 0.71
C TYR A 51 -2.47 15.89 -0.04
N GLY A 52 -2.86 17.09 -0.47
CA GLY A 52 -1.95 18.06 -1.09
C GLY A 52 -1.37 18.97 -0.01
N PHE A 53 -0.04 19.10 0.01
CA PHE A 53 0.63 20.13 0.79
C PHE A 53 0.87 21.34 -0.13
N PRO A 54 0.20 22.49 0.09
CA PRO A 54 0.28 23.67 -0.80
C PRO A 54 1.73 24.14 -1.01
N ASP A 55 2.55 23.99 0.02
CA ASP A 55 3.92 24.50 0.05
C ASP A 55 4.92 23.59 -0.68
N PHE A 56 4.55 22.34 -0.95
CA PHE A 56 5.50 21.34 -1.44
C PHE A 56 5.07 20.58 -2.70
N SER A 57 3.90 20.91 -3.28
CA SER A 57 3.35 20.28 -4.49
C SER A 57 3.38 18.74 -4.51
N ILE A 58 3.41 18.10 -3.34
CA ILE A 58 3.36 16.65 -3.19
C ILE A 58 1.95 16.24 -2.80
N THR A 59 1.51 15.20 -3.48
CA THR A 59 0.21 14.58 -3.32
C THR A 59 0.45 13.21 -2.68
N ILE A 60 0.15 13.06 -1.39
CA ILE A 60 0.37 11.80 -0.65
C ILE A 60 -0.94 11.03 -0.60
N LEU A 61 -0.87 9.73 -0.91
CA LEU A 61 -2.00 8.83 -0.79
C LEU A 61 -2.31 8.56 0.69
N HIS A 62 -3.57 8.74 1.11
CA HIS A 62 -3.92 8.58 2.52
C HIS A 62 -3.67 7.13 3.02
N PRO A 63 -3.18 6.92 4.25
CA PRO A 63 -2.94 5.58 4.82
C PRO A 63 -4.14 4.62 4.72
N CYS A 64 -5.37 5.12 4.88
CA CYS A 64 -6.60 4.30 4.83
C CYS A 64 -6.85 3.59 3.49
N ILE A 65 -6.16 4.01 2.42
CA ILE A 65 -6.20 3.40 1.09
C ILE A 65 -4.81 2.97 0.60
N LEU A 66 -3.73 3.57 1.13
CA LEU A 66 -2.36 3.20 0.80
C LEU A 66 -2.07 1.74 1.14
N ILE A 67 -2.66 1.23 2.21
CA ILE A 67 -2.54 -0.17 2.62
C ILE A 67 -2.92 -1.14 1.49
N PHE A 68 -3.92 -0.81 0.66
CA PHE A 68 -4.32 -1.64 -0.48
C PHE A 68 -3.27 -1.71 -1.58
N THR A 69 -2.45 -0.66 -1.74
CA THR A 69 -1.35 -0.68 -2.71
C THR A 69 -0.28 -1.69 -2.30
N LYS A 70 -0.02 -1.79 -0.98
CA LYS A 70 0.95 -2.71 -0.40
C LYS A 70 0.39 -4.14 -0.38
N LEU A 71 -0.84 -4.32 0.09
CA LEU A 71 -1.55 -5.61 0.08
C LEU A 71 -1.63 -6.19 -1.34
N LYS A 72 -1.96 -5.37 -2.34
CA LYS A 72 -1.97 -5.81 -3.74
C LYS A 72 -0.61 -6.34 -4.16
N ARG A 73 0.45 -5.58 -3.92
CA ARG A 73 1.81 -5.98 -4.33
C ARG A 73 2.25 -7.25 -3.59
N TRP A 74 2.06 -7.30 -2.28
CA TRP A 74 2.38 -8.45 -1.45
C TRP A 74 1.62 -9.71 -1.92
N SER A 75 0.30 -9.59 -2.13
CA SER A 75 -0.56 -10.72 -2.53
C SER A 75 -0.18 -11.37 -3.87
N MET A 76 0.54 -10.66 -4.73
CA MET A 76 1.02 -11.15 -6.02
C MET A 76 2.33 -11.93 -5.93
N SER A 77 3.11 -11.77 -4.85
CA SER A 77 4.48 -12.28 -4.77
C SER A 77 4.85 -12.96 -3.45
N TYR A 78 3.89 -13.12 -2.54
CA TYR A 78 4.15 -13.63 -1.18
C TYR A 78 4.64 -15.08 -1.13
N THR A 79 4.36 -15.89 -2.15
CA THR A 79 4.86 -17.27 -2.30
C THR A 79 6.20 -17.36 -3.04
N SER A 80 6.74 -16.24 -3.54
CA SER A 80 7.96 -16.27 -4.34
C SER A 80 9.20 -16.58 -3.51
N THR A 81 9.95 -17.60 -3.93
CA THR A 81 11.22 -18.01 -3.31
C THR A 81 12.45 -17.28 -3.89
N ARG A 82 12.28 -16.48 -4.95
CA ARG A 82 13.39 -15.77 -5.59
C ARG A 82 13.94 -14.69 -4.64
N PRO A 83 15.26 -14.62 -4.37
CA PRO A 83 15.81 -13.76 -3.32
C PRO A 83 15.41 -12.28 -3.40
N LYS A 84 15.43 -11.69 -4.60
CA LYS A 84 15.03 -10.28 -4.80
C LYS A 84 13.54 -10.05 -4.52
N THR A 85 12.70 -11.00 -4.94
CA THR A 85 11.25 -10.93 -4.73
C THR A 85 10.91 -11.18 -3.26
N ALA A 86 11.55 -12.16 -2.62
CA ALA A 86 11.38 -12.45 -1.20
C ALA A 86 11.72 -11.25 -0.31
N ARG A 87 12.84 -10.55 -0.58
CA ARG A 87 13.19 -9.30 0.12
C ARG A 87 12.13 -8.21 -0.07
N LYS A 88 11.54 -8.13 -1.26
CA LYS A 88 10.50 -7.15 -1.56
C LYS A 88 9.17 -7.48 -0.89
N THR A 89 8.76 -8.75 -0.93
CA THR A 89 7.62 -9.27 -0.17
C THR A 89 7.77 -8.98 1.32
N GLN A 90 8.98 -9.18 1.86
CA GLN A 90 9.31 -8.87 3.25
C GLN A 90 9.13 -7.37 3.56
N SER A 91 9.66 -6.50 2.71
CA SER A 91 9.46 -5.04 2.83
C SER A 91 7.98 -4.65 2.72
N ASP A 92 7.22 -5.21 1.78
CA ASP A 92 5.80 -4.91 1.62
C ASP A 92 5.01 -5.41 2.86
N ARG A 93 5.40 -6.54 3.47
CA ARG A 93 4.83 -7.02 4.73
C ARG A 93 5.08 -6.04 5.87
N ASP A 94 6.32 -5.58 6.03
CA ASP A 94 6.68 -4.67 7.12
C ASP A 94 5.95 -3.33 6.96
N ASP A 95 5.79 -2.84 5.71
CA ASP A 95 4.95 -1.68 5.41
C ASP A 95 3.47 -1.90 5.76
N ILE A 96 2.90 -3.08 5.47
CA ILE A 96 1.51 -3.42 5.84
C ILE A 96 1.35 -3.44 7.35
N ASN A 97 2.27 -4.09 8.08
CA ASN A 97 2.25 -4.13 9.54
C ASN A 97 2.28 -2.72 10.14
N PHE A 98 3.18 -1.87 9.62
CA PHE A 98 3.27 -0.48 10.03
C PHE A 98 1.95 0.26 9.80
N LEU A 99 1.35 0.12 8.61
CA LEU A 99 0.09 0.78 8.28
C LEU A 99 -1.06 0.30 9.16
N ILE A 100 -1.17 -1.01 9.43
CA ILE A 100 -2.19 -1.55 10.33
C ILE A 100 -2.06 -0.92 11.72
N LYS A 101 -0.84 -0.93 12.28
CA LYS A 101 -0.57 -0.35 13.59
C LYS A 101 -0.90 1.14 13.62
N TRP A 102 -0.41 1.90 12.64
CA TRP A 102 -0.62 3.35 12.57
C TRP A 102 -2.11 3.69 12.46
N LEU A 103 -2.86 2.96 11.63
CA LEU A 103 -4.31 3.16 11.48
C LEU A 103 -5.05 2.86 12.79
N ALA A 104 -4.71 1.77 13.47
CA ALA A 104 -5.32 1.40 14.75
C ALA A 104 -5.01 2.42 15.85
N GLU A 105 -3.76 2.89 15.96
CA GLU A 105 -3.34 3.90 16.95
C GLU A 105 -4.04 5.25 16.77
N HIS A 106 -4.49 5.56 15.55
CA HIS A 106 -5.16 6.83 15.21
C HIS A 106 -6.68 6.69 15.03
N ASP A 107 -7.26 5.51 15.31
CA ASP A 107 -8.69 5.22 15.12
C ASP A 107 -9.18 5.51 13.68
N ILE A 108 -8.36 5.15 12.68
CA ILE A 108 -8.66 5.37 11.27
C ILE A 108 -9.06 4.04 10.61
N ALA A 109 -10.30 3.98 10.15
CA ALA A 109 -10.80 2.87 9.37
C ALA A 109 -10.19 2.84 7.95
N ILE A 110 -9.92 1.63 7.47
CA ILE A 110 -9.63 1.36 6.06
C ILE A 110 -10.86 1.71 5.22
N GLN A 111 -10.67 2.42 4.10
CA GLN A 111 -11.78 2.88 3.27
C GLN A 111 -11.81 2.15 1.94
N PHE A 112 -12.43 0.96 1.92
CA PHE A 112 -12.55 0.10 0.75
C PHE A 112 -13.13 0.82 -0.47
N GLU A 113 -14.20 1.60 -0.28
CA GLU A 113 -14.93 2.28 -1.35
C GLU A 113 -14.14 3.39 -2.04
N LEU A 114 -13.12 3.95 -1.37
CA LEU A 114 -12.29 5.00 -1.97
C LEU A 114 -11.21 4.45 -2.88
N TYR A 115 -10.87 3.16 -2.74
CA TYR A 115 -9.86 2.53 -3.60
C TYR A 115 -10.46 2.14 -4.96
N ARG A 116 -10.25 2.97 -5.97
CA ARG A 116 -10.81 2.76 -7.33
C ARG A 116 -10.12 1.68 -8.15
N GLY A 117 -9.05 1.07 -7.66
CA GLY A 117 -8.25 0.10 -8.41
C GLY A 117 -8.80 -1.32 -8.41
N LYS A 118 -9.74 -1.64 -7.50
CA LYS A 118 -10.35 -2.96 -7.29
C LYS A 118 -11.71 -2.81 -6.62
N THR A 119 -12.58 -3.79 -6.81
CA THR A 119 -13.86 -3.88 -6.09
C THR A 119 -13.65 -4.29 -4.63
N LYS A 120 -14.55 -3.90 -3.73
CA LYS A 120 -14.50 -4.27 -2.30
C LYS A 120 -14.32 -5.79 -2.08
N PRO A 121 -15.04 -6.70 -2.76
CA PRO A 121 -14.81 -8.14 -2.58
C PRO A 121 -13.41 -8.62 -2.97
N GLU A 122 -12.77 -8.01 -3.98
CA GLU A 122 -11.38 -8.32 -4.32
C GLU A 122 -10.41 -7.79 -3.26
N LEU A 123 -10.69 -6.63 -2.68
CA LEU A 123 -9.90 -6.06 -1.58
C LEU A 123 -9.99 -6.95 -0.34
N LEU A 124 -11.20 -7.38 0.04
CA LEU A 124 -11.42 -8.28 1.17
C LEU A 124 -10.70 -9.62 0.96
N ARG A 125 -10.65 -10.16 -0.26
CA ARG A 125 -9.85 -11.37 -0.56
C ARG A 125 -8.35 -11.16 -0.30
N MET A 126 -7.80 -9.99 -0.64
CA MET A 126 -6.39 -9.70 -0.35
C MET A 126 -6.13 -9.58 1.15
N VAL A 127 -7.05 -8.95 1.89
CA VAL A 127 -6.98 -8.89 3.35
C VAL A 127 -7.11 -10.29 3.96
N ARG A 128 -8.05 -11.12 3.48
CA ARG A 128 -8.26 -12.50 3.93
C ARG A 128 -7.02 -13.36 3.76
N ARG A 129 -6.32 -13.20 2.65
CA ARG A 129 -5.04 -13.86 2.39
C ARG A 129 -3.95 -13.44 3.37
N PHE A 130 -3.85 -12.13 3.63
CA PHE A 130 -2.91 -11.61 4.62
C PHE A 130 -3.23 -12.13 6.03
N HIS A 131 -4.52 -12.09 6.42
CA HIS A 131 -5.02 -12.64 7.67
C HIS A 131 -4.65 -14.11 7.82
N GLY A 132 -5.00 -14.97 6.85
CA GLY A 132 -4.72 -16.42 6.96
C GLY A 132 -3.22 -16.73 7.06
N ARG A 133 -2.36 -15.93 6.42
CA ARG A 133 -0.90 -16.10 6.50
C ARG A 133 -0.33 -15.75 7.88
N TYR A 134 -0.96 -14.81 8.60
CA TYR A 134 -0.44 -14.24 9.84
C TYR A 134 -1.41 -14.37 11.03
N GLU A 135 -2.39 -15.28 10.95
CA GLU A 135 -3.43 -15.46 11.97
C GLU A 135 -2.87 -15.78 13.36
N GLY A 136 -1.68 -16.39 13.43
CA GLY A 136 -0.97 -16.66 14.69
C GLY A 136 -0.45 -15.40 15.40
N ASN A 137 -0.41 -14.25 14.73
CA ASN A 137 -0.07 -12.97 15.36
C ASN A 137 -1.36 -12.27 15.83
N THR A 138 -1.83 -12.66 17.02
CA THR A 138 -3.11 -12.20 17.58
C THR A 138 -3.17 -10.67 17.75
N GLU A 139 -2.10 -10.05 18.24
CA GLU A 139 -2.01 -8.60 18.43
C GLU A 139 -2.18 -7.84 17.10
N LEU A 140 -1.49 -8.29 16.05
CA LEU A 140 -1.64 -7.69 14.72
C LEU A 140 -3.06 -7.88 14.16
N MET A 141 -3.68 -9.05 14.38
CA MET A 141 -5.04 -9.32 13.90
C MET A 141 -6.09 -8.50 14.65
N GLU A 142 -5.91 -8.25 15.95
CA GLU A 142 -6.76 -7.35 16.73
C GLU A 142 -6.66 -5.90 16.22
N MET A 143 -5.44 -5.42 15.96
CA MET A 143 -5.24 -4.12 15.32
C MET A 143 -5.90 -4.07 13.94
N LEU A 144 -5.69 -5.07 13.08
CA LEU A 144 -6.32 -5.14 11.76
C LEU A 144 -7.85 -5.12 11.86
N ARG A 145 -8.43 -5.86 12.81
CA ARG A 145 -9.87 -5.87 13.08
C ARG A 145 -10.40 -4.50 13.45
N SER A 146 -9.70 -3.77 14.33
CA SER A 146 -10.11 -2.42 14.73
C SER A 146 -10.18 -1.45 13.54
N THR A 147 -9.34 -1.64 12.53
CA THR A 147 -9.31 -0.79 11.32
C THR A 147 -10.38 -1.15 10.28
N MET A 148 -11.22 -2.17 10.52
CA MET A 148 -12.21 -2.68 9.56
C MET A 148 -13.62 -2.79 10.16
N PRO A 149 -14.19 -1.69 10.67
CA PRO A 149 -15.52 -1.72 11.28
C PRO A 149 -16.59 -2.14 10.27
N GLY A 150 -17.28 -3.25 10.55
CA GLY A 150 -18.35 -3.79 9.71
C GLY A 150 -17.91 -4.68 8.53
N ASP A 151 -16.61 -4.75 8.25
CA ASP A 151 -16.05 -5.53 7.14
C ASP A 151 -15.32 -6.80 7.59
N TRP A 152 -15.02 -6.92 8.89
CA TRP A 152 -14.25 -8.03 9.44
C TRP A 152 -14.95 -9.38 9.24
N GLU A 153 -16.22 -9.46 9.62
CA GLU A 153 -17.01 -10.68 9.54
C GLU A 153 -17.20 -11.11 8.07
N GLU A 154 -17.42 -10.16 7.17
CA GLU A 154 -17.46 -10.41 5.71
C GLU A 154 -16.13 -11.00 5.24
N MET A 155 -15.00 -10.38 5.61
CA MET A 155 -13.65 -10.84 5.24
C MET A 155 -13.37 -12.26 5.74
N VAL A 156 -13.64 -12.57 7.01
CA VAL A 156 -13.36 -13.89 7.60
C VAL A 156 -14.22 -14.99 6.99
N SER A 157 -15.43 -14.66 6.55
CA SER A 157 -16.34 -15.61 5.88
C SER A 157 -15.84 -16.05 4.49
N LEU A 158 -14.94 -15.29 3.88
CA LEU A 158 -14.38 -15.63 2.58
C LEU A 158 -13.48 -16.88 2.67
N PRO A 159 -13.55 -17.77 1.66
CA PRO A 159 -12.68 -18.94 1.62
C PRO A 159 -11.22 -18.50 1.55
N LEU A 160 -10.36 -19.19 2.30
CA LEU A 160 -8.92 -19.12 2.06
C LEU A 160 -8.65 -19.84 0.74
N GLU A 161 -8.14 -19.10 -0.24
CA GLU A 161 -7.62 -19.72 -1.46
C GLU A 161 -6.49 -20.66 -1.06
N VAL A 162 -6.72 -21.96 -1.23
CA VAL A 162 -5.72 -23.00 -0.98
C VAL A 162 -4.64 -22.83 -2.04
N GLU A 163 -3.39 -22.67 -1.61
CA GLU A 163 -2.27 -22.48 -2.51
C GLU A 163 -2.15 -23.71 -3.42
N ASP A 164 -2.34 -23.53 -4.74
CA ASP A 164 -1.94 -24.53 -5.72
C ASP A 164 -0.41 -24.63 -5.67
N MET A 165 0.08 -25.56 -4.85
CA MET A 165 1.46 -26.01 -4.81
C MET A 165 1.73 -26.79 -6.09
N ALA A 166 1.64 -26.12 -7.25
CA ALA A 166 2.12 -26.69 -8.50
C ALA A 166 3.63 -26.93 -8.31
N PRO A 167 4.10 -28.18 -8.46
CA PRO A 167 5.51 -28.50 -8.28
C PRO A 167 6.35 -27.63 -9.22
N PRO A 168 7.56 -27.23 -8.80
CA PRO A 168 8.42 -26.39 -9.62
C PRO A 168 8.66 -27.07 -10.96
N VAL A 169 8.31 -26.38 -12.06
CA VAL A 169 8.65 -26.79 -13.40
C VAL A 169 10.18 -26.73 -13.51
N VAL A 170 10.80 -27.91 -13.51
CA VAL A 170 12.23 -28.08 -13.77
C VAL A 170 12.43 -27.86 -15.27
N TRP A 171 13.11 -26.78 -15.64
CA TRP A 171 13.62 -26.55 -16.99
C TRP A 171 15.06 -27.03 -17.09
#